data_AF-A0A3A5HGS0-F1
#
_entry.id   AF-A0A3A5HGS0-F1
#
_cell.length_a   1.000
_cell.length_b   1.000
_cell.length_c   1.000
_cell.angle_alpha   90.00
_cell.angle_beta   90.00
_cell.angle_gamma   90.00
#
_symmetry.space_group_name_H-M   'P 1'
#
loop_
_entity.id
_entity.type
_entity.pdbx_description
1 polymer ?
#
loop_
_entity_poly.entity_id
_entity_poly.type
_entity_poly.pdbx_seq_one_letter_code
_entity_poly.pdbx_strand_id
1 'polypeptide(L)'
;FRTYNSKNSQKRLNKLLEDFNRIPRLLQRFIKQKIILDYKRLTTFMENTKIPRTSNTVENYYRQTEPEQIKNKYKTKKGILTYLHYKMKNWTKKHIKK
;
A
#
# COMPACT_ATOMS: atom_id res chain seq x y z
N PHE A 1 4.57 -15.92 2.74
CA PHE A 1 4.25 -15.13 3.95
C PHE A 1 2.78 -15.20 4.39
N ARG A 2 2.02 -16.28 4.07
CA ARG A 2 0.66 -16.47 4.62
C ARG A 2 0.70 -17.09 6.01
N THR A 3 1.05 -16.29 7.00
CA THR A 3 1.16 -16.69 8.41
C THR A 3 0.58 -15.60 9.29
N TYR A 4 -0.06 -16.00 10.39
CA TYR A 4 -0.56 -15.12 11.46
C TYR A 4 0.38 -15.09 12.66
N ASN A 5 1.43 -15.91 12.63
CA ASN A 5 2.39 -16.04 13.72
C ASN A 5 3.71 -15.37 13.33
N SER A 6 4.14 -14.41 14.16
CA SER A 6 5.39 -13.66 13.99
C SER A 6 6.62 -14.59 13.92
N LYS A 7 6.68 -15.65 14.75
CA LYS A 7 7.79 -16.63 14.73
C LYS A 7 7.90 -17.36 13.39
N ASN A 8 6.76 -17.78 12.83
CA ASN A 8 6.73 -18.45 11.53
C ASN A 8 7.05 -17.48 10.38
N SER A 9 6.70 -16.21 10.51
CA SER A 9 7.11 -15.19 9.56
C SER A 9 8.63 -15.00 9.57
N GLN A 10 9.24 -14.93 10.76
CA GLN A 10 10.68 -14.77 10.92
C GLN A 10 11.44 -15.95 10.34
N LYS A 11 11.01 -17.19 10.62
CA LYS A 11 11.61 -18.39 10.02
C LYS A 11 11.59 -18.36 8.50
N ARG A 12 10.50 -17.91 7.90
CA ARG A 12 10.38 -17.78 6.43
C ARG A 12 11.26 -16.68 5.87
N LEU A 13 11.40 -15.55 6.58
CA LEU A 13 12.34 -14.51 6.19
C LEU A 13 13.78 -15.02 6.24
N ASN A 14 14.18 -15.70 7.32
CA ASN A 14 15.52 -16.25 7.45
C ASN A 14 15.84 -17.23 6.32
N LYS A 15 14.92 -18.16 6.02
CA LYS A 15 15.07 -19.07 4.87
C LYS A 15 15.21 -18.33 3.53
N LEU A 16 14.46 -17.25 3.33
CA LEU A 16 14.60 -16.41 2.13
C LEU A 16 15.99 -15.76 2.03
N LEU A 17 16.56 -15.37 3.17
CA LEU A 17 17.89 -14.76 3.24
C LEU A 17 19.01 -15.79 3.02
N GLU A 18 18.84 -17.02 3.49
CA GLU A 18 19.77 -18.13 3.21
C GLU A 18 19.85 -18.43 1.71
N ASP A 19 18.71 -18.48 1.03
CA ASP A 19 18.65 -18.71 -0.42
C ASP A 19 18.87 -17.42 -1.26
N PHE A 20 19.21 -16.28 -0.64
CA PHE A 20 19.19 -14.97 -1.30
C PHE A 20 20.06 -14.90 -2.56
N ASN A 21 21.23 -15.54 -2.53
CA ASN A 21 22.16 -15.54 -3.66
C ASN A 21 21.64 -16.33 -4.88
N ARG A 22 20.69 -17.23 -4.69
CA ARG A 22 20.03 -18.02 -5.76
C ARG A 22 18.89 -17.25 -6.42
N ILE A 23 18.45 -16.15 -5.84
CA ILE A 23 17.36 -15.33 -6.34
C ILE A 23 17.86 -14.43 -7.47
N PRO A 24 17.09 -14.20 -8.55
CA PRO A 24 17.45 -13.24 -9.59
C PRO A 24 17.76 -11.84 -9.04
N ARG A 25 18.79 -11.17 -9.58
CA ARG A 25 19.25 -9.83 -9.12
C ARG A 25 18.12 -8.79 -9.03
N LEU A 26 17.17 -8.84 -9.96
CA LEU A 26 16.00 -7.95 -9.94
C LEU A 26 15.18 -8.09 -8.65
N LEU A 27 14.93 -9.33 -8.25
CA LEU A 27 14.16 -9.65 -7.05
C LEU A 27 14.99 -9.42 -5.78
N GLN A 28 16.30 -9.70 -5.82
CA GLN A 28 17.21 -9.36 -4.71
C GLN A 28 17.14 -7.88 -4.34
N ARG A 29 17.14 -6.98 -5.35
CA ARG A 29 16.99 -5.53 -5.12
C ARG A 29 15.69 -5.20 -4.41
N PHE A 30 14.59 -5.79 -4.86
CA PHE A 30 13.27 -5.59 -4.26
C PHE A 30 13.21 -6.11 -2.82
N ILE A 31 13.75 -7.30 -2.57
CA ILE A 31 13.80 -7.92 -1.23
C ILE A 31 14.58 -7.01 -0.28
N LYS A 32 15.76 -6.51 -0.67
CA LYS A 32 16.56 -5.60 0.17
C LYS A 32 15.85 -4.29 0.46
N GLN A 33 15.32 -3.64 -0.57
CA GLN A 33 14.78 -2.28 -0.44
C GLN A 33 13.37 -2.22 0.16
N LYS A 34 12.58 -3.29 0.04
CA LYS A 34 11.17 -3.32 0.46
C LYS A 34 10.94 -4.33 1.56
N ILE A 35 11.29 -5.59 1.34
CA ILE A 35 10.90 -6.66 2.26
C ILE A 35 11.70 -6.59 3.57
N ILE A 36 13.03 -6.50 3.49
CA ILE A 36 13.90 -6.45 4.67
C ILE A 36 13.69 -5.13 5.42
N LEU A 37 13.76 -4.01 4.71
CA LEU A 37 13.68 -2.67 5.29
C LEU A 37 12.33 -2.41 5.97
N ASP A 38 11.21 -2.84 5.36
CA ASP A 38 9.87 -2.61 5.91
C ASP A 38 9.30 -3.84 6.65
N TYR A 39 10.11 -4.86 6.96
CA TYR A 39 9.61 -6.15 7.46
C TYR A 39 8.67 -5.99 8.66
N LYS A 40 9.10 -5.24 9.69
CA LYS A 40 8.30 -4.99 10.90
C LYS A 40 6.95 -4.35 10.59
N ARG A 41 6.93 -3.38 9.67
CA ARG A 41 5.69 -2.72 9.22
C ARG A 41 4.78 -3.71 8.50
N LEU A 42 5.35 -4.55 7.62
CA LEU A 42 4.60 -5.55 6.87
C LEU A 42 4.01 -6.66 7.75
N THR A 43 4.62 -6.92 8.92
CA THR A 43 4.14 -7.95 9.86
C THR A 43 3.37 -7.41 11.06
N THR A 44 3.17 -6.09 11.18
CA THR A 44 2.52 -5.49 12.36
C THR A 44 1.11 -6.03 12.60
N PHE A 45 0.39 -6.41 11.55
CA PHE A 45 -0.94 -7.04 11.65
C PHE A 45 -0.94 -8.37 12.43
N MET A 46 0.22 -9.03 12.57
CA MET A 46 0.36 -10.27 13.33
C MET A 46 0.37 -10.04 14.84
N GLU A 47 0.68 -8.81 15.27
CA GLU A 47 0.74 -8.40 16.68
C GLU A 47 -0.47 -7.53 17.07
N ASN A 48 -1.00 -6.76 16.12
CA ASN A 48 -2.12 -5.86 16.34
C ASN A 48 -3.31 -6.23 15.44
N THR A 49 -4.37 -6.76 16.07
CA THR A 49 -5.61 -7.19 15.40
C THR A 49 -6.42 -6.04 14.80
N LYS A 50 -6.17 -4.79 15.21
CA LYS A 50 -6.81 -3.59 14.63
C LYS A 50 -6.25 -3.23 13.26
N ILE A 51 -5.07 -3.74 12.90
CA ILE A 51 -4.43 -3.47 11.61
C ILE A 51 -4.83 -4.59 10.65
N PRO A 52 -5.56 -4.28 9.56
CA PRO A 52 -5.92 -5.29 8.58
C PRO A 52 -4.68 -5.77 7.86
N ARG A 53 -4.62 -7.08 7.63
CA ARG A 53 -3.55 -7.74 6.91
C ARG A 53 -3.43 -7.29 5.45
N THR A 54 -4.56 -6.94 4.84
CA THR A 54 -4.69 -6.66 3.40
C THR A 54 -5.27 -5.28 3.20
N SER A 55 -4.89 -4.63 2.11
CA SER A 55 -5.46 -3.36 1.63
C SER A 55 -6.86 -3.48 1.02
N ASN A 56 -7.52 -4.65 1.11
CA ASN A 56 -8.82 -4.93 0.47
C ASN A 56 -9.89 -3.87 0.74
N THR A 57 -10.01 -3.39 1.98
CA THR A 57 -10.98 -2.35 2.34
C THR A 57 -10.70 -1.04 1.59
N VAL A 58 -9.43 -0.65 1.51
CA VAL A 58 -8.99 0.55 0.79
C VAL A 58 -9.16 0.37 -0.72
N GLU A 59 -8.75 -0.79 -1.26
CA GLU A 59 -8.91 -1.10 -2.68
C GLU A 59 -10.37 -1.14 -3.11
N ASN A 60 -11.25 -1.74 -2.30
CA ASN A 60 -12.68 -1.76 -2.56
C ASN A 60 -13.29 -0.36 -2.49
N TYR A 61 -12.87 0.47 -1.52
CA TYR A 61 -13.29 1.86 -1.45
C TYR A 61 -12.97 2.60 -2.75
N TYR A 62 -11.72 2.56 -3.23
CA TYR A 62 -11.34 3.23 -4.48
C TYR A 62 -11.95 2.57 -5.73
N ARG A 63 -12.30 1.29 -5.68
CA ARG A 63 -13.04 0.62 -6.77
C ARG A 63 -14.46 1.15 -6.90
N GLN A 64 -15.15 1.36 -5.77
CA GLN A 64 -16.55 1.80 -5.75
C GLN A 64 -16.72 3.32 -5.87
N THR A 65 -15.83 4.09 -5.22
CA THR A 65 -15.96 5.55 -5.15
C THR A 65 -15.33 6.28 -6.33
N GLU A 66 -14.37 5.66 -7.03
CA GLU A 66 -13.68 6.27 -8.17
C GLU A 66 -13.82 5.41 -9.43
N PRO A 67 -14.83 5.69 -10.27
CA PRO A 67 -14.96 5.08 -11.59
C PRO A 67 -13.68 5.24 -12.44
N GLU A 68 -13.40 4.26 -13.30
CA GLU A 68 -12.30 4.29 -14.28
C GLU A 68 -12.21 5.61 -15.06
N GLN A 69 -13.37 6.20 -15.38
CA GLN A 69 -13.47 7.48 -16.08
C GLN A 69 -12.84 8.65 -15.29
N ILE A 70 -12.94 8.64 -13.95
CA ILE A 70 -12.31 9.64 -13.08
C ILE A 70 -10.81 9.36 -12.97
N LYS A 71 -10.40 8.09 -12.88
CA LYS A 71 -8.99 7.66 -12.89
C LYS A 71 -8.22 8.18 -14.10
N ASN A 72 -8.86 8.17 -15.26
CA ASN A 72 -8.28 8.71 -16.49
C ASN A 72 -7.94 10.20 -16.42
N LYS A 73 -8.71 11.00 -15.65
CA LYS A 73 -8.53 12.46 -15.56
C LYS A 73 -7.26 12.86 -14.81
N TYR A 74 -6.75 12.00 -13.92
CA TYR A 74 -5.59 12.29 -13.09
C TYR A 74 -4.37 11.40 -13.36
N LYS A 75 -4.33 10.70 -14.51
CA LYS A 75 -3.18 9.90 -14.96
C LYS A 75 -1.88 10.71 -15.06
N THR A 76 -1.97 12.02 -15.26
CA THR A 76 -0.81 12.92 -15.32
C THR A 76 -0.65 13.71 -14.03
N LYS A 77 0.59 14.11 -13.71
CA LYS A 77 0.88 14.97 -12.55
C LYS A 77 0.01 16.25 -12.55
N LYS A 78 -0.17 16.87 -13.73
CA LYS A 78 -1.03 18.04 -13.89
C LYS A 78 -2.50 17.69 -13.62
N GLY A 79 -2.98 16.58 -14.20
CA GLY A 79 -4.35 16.13 -14.03
C GLY A 79 -4.73 15.88 -12.57
N ILE A 80 -3.85 15.24 -11.79
CA ILE A 80 -4.13 15.00 -10.36
C ILE A 80 -4.16 16.28 -9.54
N LEU A 81 -3.24 17.21 -9.80
CA LEU A 81 -3.23 18.53 -9.13
C LEU A 81 -4.51 19.31 -9.45
N THR A 82 -4.92 19.33 -10.71
CA THR A 82 -6.17 19.99 -11.14
C THR A 82 -7.39 19.35 -10.49
N TYR A 83 -7.48 18.02 -10.44
CA TYR A 83 -8.59 17.32 -9.77
C TYR A 83 -8.67 17.66 -8.27
N LEU A 84 -7.53 17.60 -7.57
CA LEU A 84 -7.45 17.94 -6.14
C LEU A 84 -7.83 19.40 -5.88
N HIS A 85 -7.38 20.32 -6.73
CA HIS A 85 -7.73 21.74 -6.64
C HIS A 85 -9.25 21.96 -6.73
N TYR A 86 -9.92 21.35 -7.72
CA TYR A 86 -11.38 21.48 -7.87
C TYR A 86 -12.14 20.77 -6.74
N LYS A 87 -11.68 19.61 -6.27
CA LYS A 87 -12.25 18.93 -5.10
C LYS A 87 -12.19 19.82 -3.86
N MET A 88 -11.03 20.41 -3.59
CA MET A 88 -10.84 21.35 -2.48
C MET A 88 -11.78 22.54 -2.61
N LYS A 89 -11.79 23.22 -3.76
CA LYS A 89 -12.66 24.39 -4.01
C LYS A 89 -14.14 24.07 -3.79
N ASN A 90 -14.61 22.93 -4.29
CA ASN A 90 -16.00 22.49 -4.12
C ASN A 90 -16.33 22.13 -2.67
N TRP A 91 -15.40 21.49 -1.95
CA TRP A 91 -15.57 21.17 -0.54
C TRP A 91 -15.63 22.45 0.31
N THR A 92 -14.70 23.37 0.10
CA THR A 92 -14.64 24.68 0.77
C THR A 92 -15.93 25.47 0.53
N LYS A 93 -16.42 25.54 -0.71
CA LYS A 93 -17.69 26.22 -1.03
C LYS A 93 -18.89 25.63 -0.28
N LYS A 94 -18.91 24.32 -0.03
CA LYS A 94 -20.01 23.64 0.69
C LYS A 94 -19.93 23.77 2.21
N HIS A 95 -18.74 23.99 2.77
CA HIS A 95 -18.50 23.97 4.22
C HIS A 95 -18.15 25.33 4.82
N ILE A 96 -17.96 26.36 3.99
CA ILE A 96 -18.04 27.74 4.46
C ILE A 96 -19.51 27.99 4.84
N LYS A 97 -19.80 28.04 6.15
CA LYS A 97 -21.05 28.57 6.67
C LYS A 97 -21.09 30.08 6.35
N LYS A 98 -22.20 30.54 5.79
CA LYS A 98 -22.51 31.97 5.72
C LYS A 98 -22.69 32.54 7.12
#